data_AF-A0A0D2S830-F1
#
_entry.id   AF-A0A0D2S830-F1
#
_cell.length_a   1.000
_cell.length_b   1.000
_cell.length_c   1.000
_cell.angle_alpha   90.00
_cell.angle_beta   90.00
_cell.angle_gamma   90.00
#
_symmetry.space_group_name_H-M   'P 1'
#
loop_
_entity.id
_entity.type
_entity.pdbx_description
1 polymer ?
#
loop_
_entity_poly.entity_id
_entity_poly.type
_entity_poly.pdbx_seq_one_letter_code
_entity_poly.pdbx_strand_id
1 'polypeptide(L)'
;MMRHSDLSSLIRLNIGGKKFCTTIDTLTCREPDSMLAAMFSGRHTVCQDAEKGYVFVDRDGKQFRHILNWLRDGVVPTLTDSDYSELIREAEYYQLLGLIEGINSILNKRKDDEDSCAELTRTDIIKCIQSERVRFRGIDLSGLDLSKLDLSFVDFSFACLKNVFFSRANLHCAKFRDVDAEGSIFHNATLRECEFTGANLRGALLAGANLQSANLQDACLIGCSFCGANLRSAHLQNADLTDANLEGANLEGANLKGAKLSNANLKSANLQRAYLRHVNLRDTHLEGAKLDGANLLGAIR
;
A
#
# COMPACT_ATOMS: atom_id res chain seq x y z
N MET A 1 -33.68 24.07 -47.01
CA MET A 1 -33.81 25.38 -46.34
C MET A 1 -33.43 25.18 -44.87
N MET A 2 -32.15 25.36 -44.53
CA MET A 2 -31.66 25.22 -43.15
C MET A 2 -32.23 26.38 -42.32
N ARG A 3 -32.91 26.07 -41.21
CA ARG A 3 -33.45 27.09 -40.30
C ARG A 3 -32.32 27.68 -39.44
N HIS A 4 -32.25 28.99 -39.44
CA HIS A 4 -31.30 29.87 -38.74
C HIS A 4 -31.46 29.87 -37.20
N SER A 5 -31.35 28.74 -36.49
CA SER A 5 -31.49 28.72 -35.00
C SER A 5 -30.26 28.32 -34.18
N ASP A 6 -29.26 27.61 -34.73
CA ASP A 6 -28.21 26.98 -33.91
C ASP A 6 -26.96 27.87 -33.63
N LEU A 7 -26.92 29.09 -34.15
CA LEU A 7 -25.84 30.06 -33.87
C LEU A 7 -26.04 30.84 -32.56
N SER A 8 -27.21 30.72 -31.92
CA SER A 8 -27.60 31.53 -30.77
C SER A 8 -26.97 31.11 -29.43
N SER A 9 -26.32 29.94 -29.38
CA SER A 9 -25.69 29.41 -28.15
C SER A 9 -24.16 29.53 -28.12
N LEU A 10 -23.53 30.03 -29.19
CA LEU A 10 -22.07 30.06 -29.32
C LEU A 10 -21.46 31.27 -28.59
N ILE A 11 -20.45 31.04 -27.76
CA ILE A 11 -19.72 32.06 -27.01
C ILE A 11 -18.24 32.04 -27.39
N ARG A 12 -17.69 33.24 -27.59
CA ARG A 12 -16.26 33.48 -27.77
C ARG A 12 -15.68 34.08 -26.50
N LEU A 13 -14.66 33.43 -25.94
CA LEU A 13 -14.01 33.82 -24.69
C LEU A 13 -12.56 34.24 -24.97
N ASN A 14 -12.11 35.28 -24.28
CA ASN A 14 -10.71 35.69 -24.24
C ASN A 14 -10.24 35.68 -22.78
N ILE A 15 -9.49 34.65 -22.41
CA ILE A 15 -9.00 34.44 -21.04
C ILE A 15 -7.52 34.85 -21.02
N GLY A 16 -7.24 36.05 -20.50
CA GLY A 16 -5.86 36.59 -20.40
C GLY A 16 -5.09 36.62 -21.72
N GLY A 17 -5.78 36.83 -22.84
CA GLY A 17 -5.20 36.84 -24.18
C GLY A 17 -5.36 35.53 -24.96
N LYS A 18 -5.75 34.42 -24.32
CA LYS A 18 -6.03 33.14 -25.00
C LYS A 18 -7.49 33.04 -25.41
N LYS A 19 -7.71 32.75 -26.69
CA LYS A 19 -9.04 32.73 -27.31
C LYS A 19 -9.64 31.32 -27.29
N PHE A 20 -10.88 31.21 -26.88
CA PHE A 20 -11.66 29.98 -26.86
C PHE A 20 -13.03 30.20 -27.48
N CYS A 21 -13.63 29.10 -27.94
CA CYS A 21 -14.98 29.06 -28.49
C CYS A 21 -15.71 27.86 -27.88
N THR A 22 -16.92 28.07 -27.40
CA THR A 22 -17.74 27.04 -26.76
C THR A 22 -19.23 27.40 -26.82
N THR A 23 -20.11 26.63 -26.18
CA THR A 23 -21.54 26.95 -26.06
C THR A 23 -21.93 27.39 -24.66
N ILE A 24 -23.04 28.14 -24.54
CA ILE A 24 -23.69 28.47 -23.25
C ILE A 24 -23.93 27.19 -22.45
N ASP A 25 -24.48 26.15 -23.08
CA ASP A 25 -24.75 24.86 -22.43
C ASP A 25 -23.49 24.25 -21.80
N THR A 26 -22.34 24.35 -22.48
CA THR A 26 -21.07 23.88 -21.92
C THR A 26 -20.72 24.62 -20.63
N LEU A 27 -20.94 25.94 -20.59
CA LEU A 27 -20.58 26.77 -19.44
C LEU A 27 -21.58 26.69 -18.28
N THR A 28 -22.78 26.18 -18.52
CA THR A 28 -23.91 26.30 -17.56
C THR A 28 -24.45 24.95 -17.05
N CYS A 29 -24.32 23.85 -17.81
CA CYS A 29 -25.02 22.61 -17.47
C CYS A 29 -24.36 21.76 -16.37
N ARG A 30 -23.04 21.59 -16.38
CA ARG A 30 -22.36 20.63 -15.48
C ARG A 30 -22.20 21.17 -14.06
N GLU A 31 -21.80 22.42 -13.95
CA GLU A 31 -21.52 23.11 -12.69
C GLU A 31 -22.44 24.33 -12.61
N PRO A 32 -23.76 24.14 -12.39
CA PRO A 32 -24.75 25.21 -12.50
C PRO A 32 -24.56 26.33 -11.47
N ASP A 33 -23.86 26.04 -10.37
CA ASP A 33 -23.53 26.99 -9.31
C ASP A 33 -22.16 27.67 -9.52
N SER A 34 -21.45 27.36 -10.61
CA SER A 34 -20.15 27.98 -10.91
C SER A 34 -20.28 29.45 -11.32
N MET A 35 -19.18 30.20 -11.19
CA MET A 35 -19.10 31.57 -11.69
C MET A 35 -19.36 31.65 -13.20
N LEU A 36 -18.86 30.67 -13.98
CA LEU A 36 -19.12 30.61 -15.42
C LEU A 36 -20.61 30.40 -15.70
N ALA A 37 -21.27 29.49 -14.97
CA ALA A 37 -22.71 29.29 -15.12
C ALA A 37 -23.48 30.56 -14.78
N ALA A 38 -23.13 31.24 -13.68
CA ALA A 38 -23.74 32.51 -13.31
C ALA A 38 -23.58 33.55 -14.42
N MET A 39 -22.35 33.80 -14.88
CA MET A 39 -22.03 34.76 -15.95
C MET A 39 -22.83 34.52 -17.23
N PHE A 40 -23.02 33.26 -17.63
CA PHE A 40 -23.60 32.90 -18.92
C PHE A 40 -25.03 32.36 -18.85
N SER A 41 -25.67 32.37 -17.67
CA SER A 41 -27.07 31.98 -17.47
C SER A 41 -28.10 32.94 -18.08
N GLY A 42 -27.66 34.08 -18.63
CA GLY A 42 -28.54 35.15 -19.11
C GLY A 42 -29.05 36.09 -18.00
N ARG A 43 -28.67 35.85 -16.74
CA ARG A 43 -29.05 36.70 -15.59
C ARG A 43 -28.15 37.92 -15.39
N HIS A 44 -27.00 37.95 -16.05
CA HIS A 44 -26.03 39.04 -15.95
C HIS A 44 -25.66 39.55 -17.34
N THR A 45 -25.52 40.88 -17.48
CA THR A 45 -25.03 41.49 -18.71
C THR A 45 -23.52 41.30 -18.78
N VAL A 46 -23.06 40.52 -19.76
CA VAL A 46 -21.62 40.30 -19.99
C VAL A 46 -21.14 41.23 -21.09
N CYS A 47 -20.17 42.09 -20.78
CA CYS A 47 -19.59 43.01 -21.76
C CYS A 47 -18.81 42.22 -22.83
N GLN A 48 -19.21 42.39 -24.08
CA GLN A 48 -18.53 41.82 -25.24
C GLN A 48 -17.74 42.92 -25.96
N ASP A 49 -16.56 42.56 -26.45
CA ASP A 49 -15.80 43.41 -27.38
C ASP A 49 -16.66 43.73 -28.62
N ALA A 50 -16.88 45.03 -28.87
CA ALA A 50 -17.79 45.51 -29.90
C ALA A 50 -17.36 45.14 -31.33
N GLU A 51 -16.07 44.88 -31.57
CA GLU A 51 -15.55 44.55 -32.90
C GLU A 51 -15.51 43.03 -33.15
N LYS A 52 -15.25 42.22 -32.12
CA LYS A 52 -14.93 40.79 -32.28
C LYS A 52 -15.87 39.83 -31.53
N GLY A 53 -16.75 40.36 -30.67
CA GLY A 53 -17.75 39.59 -29.93
C GLY A 53 -17.15 38.65 -28.87
N TYR A 54 -15.95 38.94 -28.37
CA TYR A 54 -15.32 38.17 -27.31
C TYR A 54 -15.72 38.71 -25.94
N VAL A 55 -16.03 37.81 -25.01
CA VAL A 55 -16.06 38.13 -23.58
C VAL A 55 -14.66 38.01 -23.04
N PHE A 56 -14.14 39.09 -22.46
CA PHE A 56 -12.84 39.09 -21.82
C PHE A 56 -12.94 38.70 -20.35
N VAL A 57 -12.05 37.82 -19.91
CA VAL A 57 -11.86 37.45 -18.51
C VAL A 57 -10.38 37.62 -18.17
N ASP A 58 -10.11 38.47 -17.19
CA ASP A 58 -8.75 38.81 -16.76
C ASP A 58 -8.16 37.72 -15.86
N ARG A 59 -7.82 36.58 -16.47
CA ARG A 59 -7.29 35.37 -15.82
C ARG A 59 -6.26 34.68 -16.72
N ASP A 60 -5.45 33.79 -16.15
CA ASP A 60 -4.51 33.02 -16.97
C ASP A 60 -5.25 31.97 -17.82
N GLY A 61 -5.23 32.16 -19.14
CA GLY A 61 -5.81 31.22 -20.07
C GLY A 61 -5.06 29.89 -20.21
N LYS A 62 -3.88 29.71 -19.58
CA LYS A 62 -3.03 28.52 -19.71
C LYS A 62 -3.80 27.23 -19.46
N GLN A 63 -4.50 27.13 -18.33
CA GLN A 63 -5.19 25.92 -17.92
C GLN A 63 -6.67 25.87 -18.33
N PHE A 64 -7.18 26.93 -18.96
CA PHE A 64 -8.61 27.06 -19.28
C PHE A 64 -9.14 26.00 -20.25
N ARG A 65 -8.25 25.40 -21.08
CA ARG A 65 -8.61 24.25 -21.92
C ARG A 65 -9.13 23.08 -21.09
N HIS A 66 -8.51 22.81 -19.93
CA HIS A 66 -8.87 21.71 -19.06
C HIS A 66 -10.22 21.95 -18.38
N ILE A 67 -10.50 23.20 -18.01
CA ILE A 67 -11.83 23.62 -17.51
C ILE A 67 -12.91 23.35 -18.56
N LEU A 68 -12.67 23.72 -19.82
CA LEU A 68 -13.65 23.46 -20.89
C LEU A 68 -13.87 21.96 -21.12
N ASN A 69 -12.83 21.15 -21.05
CA ASN A 69 -12.97 19.71 -21.20
C ASN A 69 -13.75 19.12 -20.01
N TRP A 70 -13.39 19.47 -18.78
CA TRP A 70 -14.16 19.10 -17.58
C TRP A 70 -15.65 19.41 -17.73
N LEU A 71 -15.97 20.64 -18.13
CA LEU A 71 -17.35 21.07 -18.31
C LEU A 71 -18.10 20.23 -19.38
N ARG A 72 -17.40 19.75 -20.41
CA ARG A 72 -17.97 18.90 -21.47
C ARG A 72 -18.16 17.46 -21.02
N ASP A 73 -17.08 16.79 -20.65
CA ASP A 73 -17.06 15.33 -20.46
C ASP A 73 -16.98 14.89 -19.00
N GLY A 74 -16.58 15.76 -18.08
CA GLY A 74 -16.43 15.45 -16.67
C GLY A 74 -15.18 14.64 -16.35
N VAL A 75 -14.21 14.60 -17.27
CA VAL A 75 -12.95 13.90 -17.06
C VAL A 75 -11.94 14.85 -16.44
N VAL A 76 -11.40 14.48 -15.28
CA VAL A 76 -10.26 15.19 -14.67
C VAL A 76 -9.02 14.89 -15.51
N PRO A 77 -8.28 15.91 -15.98
CA PRO A 77 -7.13 15.72 -16.87
C PRO A 77 -5.95 15.08 -16.14
N THR A 78 -5.16 14.27 -16.83
CA THR A 78 -3.89 13.77 -16.32
C THR A 78 -2.80 14.83 -16.49
N LEU A 79 -2.32 15.41 -15.39
CA LEU A 79 -1.34 16.51 -15.38
C LEU A 79 -0.16 16.25 -14.41
N THR A 80 0.85 17.12 -14.51
CA THR A 80 1.93 17.27 -13.52
C THR A 80 1.40 17.97 -12.26
N ASP A 81 2.06 17.81 -11.11
CA ASP A 81 1.58 18.42 -9.85
C ASP A 81 1.63 19.95 -9.87
N SER A 82 2.60 20.52 -10.60
CA SER A 82 2.68 21.96 -10.85
C SER A 82 1.46 22.44 -11.67
N ASP A 83 1.12 21.73 -12.74
CA ASP A 83 -0.05 22.08 -13.58
C ASP A 83 -1.38 21.84 -12.84
N TYR A 84 -1.48 20.83 -11.97
CA TYR A 84 -2.64 20.68 -11.08
C TYR A 84 -2.78 21.85 -10.11
N SER A 85 -1.67 22.31 -9.52
CA SER A 85 -1.67 23.47 -8.62
C SER A 85 -2.12 24.76 -9.33
N GLU A 86 -1.75 24.93 -10.60
CA GLU A 86 -2.27 26.00 -11.45
C GLU A 86 -3.76 25.81 -11.78
N LEU A 87 -4.17 24.59 -12.17
CA LEU A 87 -5.55 24.31 -12.54
C LEU A 87 -6.51 24.46 -11.35
N ILE A 88 -6.12 24.04 -10.14
CA ILE A 88 -6.89 24.23 -8.90
C ILE A 88 -7.13 25.72 -8.67
N ARG A 89 -6.11 26.58 -8.79
CA ARG A 89 -6.26 28.04 -8.61
C ARG A 89 -7.27 28.65 -9.58
N GLU A 90 -7.30 28.19 -10.82
CA GLU A 90 -8.33 28.62 -11.77
C GLU A 90 -9.71 28.02 -11.44
N ALA A 91 -9.78 26.74 -11.08
CA ALA A 91 -11.04 26.08 -10.71
C ALA A 91 -11.69 26.73 -9.48
N GLU A 92 -10.90 27.15 -8.49
CA GLU A 92 -11.35 27.91 -7.32
C GLU A 92 -11.92 29.28 -7.74
N TYR A 93 -11.24 30.00 -8.62
CA TYR A 93 -11.72 31.29 -9.13
C TYR A 93 -13.08 31.13 -9.83
N TYR A 94 -13.22 30.13 -10.70
CA TYR A 94 -14.47 29.87 -11.41
C TYR A 94 -15.52 29.12 -10.56
N GLN A 95 -15.20 28.75 -9.32
CA GLN A 95 -16.08 28.02 -8.40
C GLN A 95 -16.55 26.67 -8.97
N LEU A 96 -15.62 25.89 -9.53
CA LEU A 96 -15.86 24.57 -10.11
C LEU A 96 -15.59 23.48 -9.07
N LEU A 97 -16.50 23.32 -8.11
CA LEU A 97 -16.31 22.42 -6.95
C LEU A 97 -16.08 20.96 -7.36
N GLY A 98 -16.83 20.45 -8.34
CA GLY A 98 -16.66 19.08 -8.80
C GLY A 98 -15.27 18.80 -9.41
N LEU A 99 -14.70 19.78 -10.12
CA LEU A 99 -13.34 19.66 -10.64
C LEU A 99 -12.30 19.66 -9.51
N ILE A 100 -12.46 20.52 -8.51
CA ILE A 100 -11.56 20.61 -7.35
C ILE A 100 -11.57 19.28 -6.58
N GLU A 101 -12.75 18.73 -6.29
CA GLU A 101 -12.91 17.43 -5.64
C GLU A 101 -12.27 16.30 -6.47
N GLY A 102 -12.51 16.30 -7.78
CA GLY A 102 -11.93 15.32 -8.70
C GLY A 102 -10.40 15.34 -8.71
N ILE A 103 -9.79 16.53 -8.76
CA ILE A 103 -8.32 16.67 -8.71
C ILE A 103 -7.79 16.22 -7.35
N ASN A 104 -8.40 16.66 -6.24
CA ASN A 104 -7.97 16.28 -4.90
C ASN A 104 -8.06 14.77 -4.66
N SER A 105 -9.08 14.09 -5.21
CA SER A 105 -9.16 12.63 -5.16
C SER A 105 -7.99 11.95 -5.89
N ILE A 106 -7.55 12.49 -7.02
CA ILE A 106 -6.37 11.95 -7.74
C ILE A 106 -5.09 12.21 -6.95
N LEU A 107 -4.91 13.42 -6.42
CA LEU A 107 -3.71 13.77 -5.65
C LEU A 107 -3.60 12.97 -4.35
N ASN A 108 -4.73 12.71 -3.67
CA ASN A 108 -4.73 11.87 -2.48
C ASN A 108 -4.41 10.41 -2.81
N LYS A 109 -4.96 9.85 -3.90
CA LYS A 109 -4.58 8.51 -4.38
C LYS A 109 -3.09 8.41 -4.72
N ARG A 110 -2.52 9.45 -5.36
CA ARG A 110 -1.07 9.50 -5.63
C ARG A 110 -0.25 9.54 -4.34
N LYS A 111 -0.71 10.25 -3.31
CA LYS A 111 -0.03 10.28 -2.00
C LYS A 111 -0.10 8.94 -1.27
N ASP A 112 -1.24 8.26 -1.33
CA ASP A 112 -1.38 6.90 -0.78
C ASP A 112 -0.45 5.90 -1.50
N ASP A 113 -0.16 6.11 -2.79
CA ASP A 113 0.81 5.32 -3.55
C ASP A 113 2.28 5.75 -3.26
N GLU A 114 2.55 7.03 -2.95
CA GLU A 114 3.90 7.58 -2.67
C GLU A 114 4.46 7.19 -1.30
N ASP A 115 3.62 6.87 -0.31
CA ASP A 115 4.06 6.29 0.98
C ASP A 115 4.62 4.85 0.83
N SER A 116 4.63 4.28 -0.38
CA SER A 116 5.15 2.95 -0.71
C SER A 116 6.42 2.96 -1.58
N CYS A 117 7.16 4.08 -1.65
CA CYS A 117 8.31 4.15 -2.55
C CYS A 117 9.53 3.44 -1.95
N ALA A 118 9.59 2.12 -2.12
CA ALA A 118 10.80 1.34 -1.95
C ALA A 118 12.00 2.05 -2.63
N GLU A 119 13.12 2.16 -1.93
CA GLU A 119 14.36 2.79 -2.41
C GLU A 119 14.92 2.12 -3.67
N LEU A 120 14.58 0.85 -3.87
CA LEU A 120 14.99 0.03 -5.00
C LEU A 120 13.77 -0.57 -5.70
N THR A 121 13.83 -0.71 -7.02
CA THR A 121 12.82 -1.48 -7.74
C THR A 121 13.13 -2.97 -7.66
N ARG A 122 12.13 -3.84 -7.91
CA ARG A 122 12.36 -5.29 -8.09
C ARG A 122 13.46 -5.57 -9.13
N THR A 123 13.53 -4.79 -10.19
CA THR A 123 14.56 -4.94 -11.24
C THR A 123 15.96 -4.66 -10.69
N ASP A 124 16.10 -3.67 -9.80
CA ASP A 124 17.38 -3.36 -9.16
C ASP A 124 17.80 -4.49 -8.22
N ILE A 125 16.85 -5.05 -7.46
CA ILE A 125 17.10 -6.25 -6.64
C ILE A 125 17.58 -7.42 -7.50
N ILE A 126 16.91 -7.70 -8.62
CA ILE A 126 17.31 -8.78 -9.54
C ILE A 126 18.73 -8.58 -10.07
N LYS A 127 19.13 -7.34 -10.38
CA LYS A 127 20.51 -7.05 -10.82
C LYS A 127 21.50 -7.23 -9.67
N CYS A 128 21.16 -6.78 -8.47
CA CYS A 128 22.02 -6.90 -7.31
C CYS A 128 22.31 -8.37 -6.96
N ILE A 129 21.29 -9.23 -6.93
CA ILE A 129 21.43 -10.67 -6.58
C ILE A 129 22.24 -11.51 -7.56
N GLN A 130 22.56 -10.95 -8.73
CA GLN A 130 23.52 -11.55 -9.67
C GLN A 130 24.99 -11.28 -9.30
N SER A 131 25.23 -10.40 -8.33
CA SER A 131 26.57 -10.06 -7.83
C SER A 131 26.99 -10.92 -6.63
N GLU A 132 28.30 -11.00 -6.37
CA GLU A 132 28.82 -11.72 -5.21
C GLU A 132 28.57 -10.94 -3.91
N ARG A 133 27.78 -11.54 -3.00
CA ARG A 133 27.48 -11.07 -1.62
C ARG A 133 26.61 -9.80 -1.54
N VAL A 134 25.30 -9.99 -1.64
CA VAL A 134 24.34 -8.89 -1.57
C VAL A 134 23.90 -8.56 -0.14
N ARG A 135 23.83 -7.27 0.18
CA ARG A 135 23.33 -6.75 1.44
C ARG A 135 22.35 -5.61 1.18
N PHE A 136 21.19 -5.68 1.80
CA PHE A 136 20.11 -4.72 1.76
C PHE A 136 19.79 -4.27 3.18
N ARG A 137 20.82 -3.82 3.91
CA ARG A 137 20.68 -3.44 5.32
C ARG A 137 20.18 -2.01 5.44
N GLY A 138 19.17 -1.79 6.26
CA GLY A 138 18.67 -0.44 6.57
C GLY A 138 17.91 0.26 5.45
N ILE A 139 17.66 -0.42 4.33
CA ILE A 139 16.97 0.17 3.18
C ILE A 139 15.45 -0.04 3.27
N ASP A 140 14.69 0.83 2.62
CA ASP A 140 13.25 0.63 2.45
C ASP A 140 12.94 -0.17 1.17
N LEU A 141 12.30 -1.32 1.32
CA LEU A 141 11.81 -2.16 0.22
C LEU A 141 10.29 -2.36 0.31
N SER A 142 9.59 -1.53 1.09
CA SER A 142 8.17 -1.72 1.39
C SER A 142 7.32 -1.87 0.13
N GLY A 143 6.35 -2.78 0.18
CA GLY A 143 5.43 -3.04 -0.93
C GLY A 143 6.01 -3.78 -2.13
N LEU A 144 7.33 -4.01 -2.19
CA LEU A 144 7.91 -4.72 -3.34
C LEU A 144 7.42 -6.16 -3.43
N ASP A 145 7.14 -6.59 -4.66
CA ASP A 145 7.06 -8.00 -4.95
C ASP A 145 8.46 -8.56 -5.15
N LEU A 146 8.93 -9.41 -4.23
CA LEU A 146 10.18 -10.19 -4.27
C LEU A 146 9.91 -11.71 -4.37
N SER A 147 8.68 -12.08 -4.73
CA SER A 147 8.24 -13.47 -4.83
C SER A 147 9.09 -14.25 -5.82
N LYS A 148 9.32 -15.53 -5.50
CA LYS A 148 10.05 -16.52 -6.31
C LYS A 148 11.53 -16.19 -6.58
N LEU A 149 12.08 -15.12 -6.02
CA LEU A 149 13.50 -14.82 -6.15
C LEU A 149 14.34 -15.76 -5.29
N ASP A 150 15.58 -15.98 -5.71
CA ASP A 150 16.61 -16.52 -4.82
C ASP A 150 17.29 -15.36 -4.09
N LEU A 151 17.01 -15.30 -2.80
CA LEU A 151 17.48 -14.34 -1.83
C LEU A 151 18.18 -15.06 -0.68
N SER A 152 18.68 -16.27 -0.93
CA SER A 152 19.43 -17.03 0.05
C SER A 152 20.67 -16.26 0.48
N PHE A 153 21.00 -16.33 1.77
CA PHE A 153 22.14 -15.65 2.39
C PHE A 153 22.13 -14.10 2.31
N VAL A 154 21.08 -13.48 1.78
CA VAL A 154 20.98 -12.01 1.69
C VAL A 154 20.78 -11.43 3.09
N ASP A 155 21.45 -10.30 3.35
CA ASP A 155 21.34 -9.58 4.63
C ASP A 155 20.38 -8.40 4.51
N PHE A 156 19.17 -8.55 5.04
CA PHE A 156 18.12 -7.52 5.16
C PHE A 156 18.06 -6.90 6.56
N SER A 157 19.08 -7.08 7.40
CA SER A 157 19.00 -6.58 8.79
C SER A 157 18.72 -5.08 8.80
N PHE A 158 17.85 -4.64 9.71
CA PHE A 158 17.42 -3.23 9.87
C PHE A 158 16.62 -2.65 8.69
N ALA A 159 16.29 -3.43 7.66
CA ALA A 159 15.51 -2.95 6.52
C ALA A 159 14.04 -2.69 6.89
N CYS A 160 13.39 -1.81 6.14
CA CYS A 160 11.93 -1.69 6.14
C CYS A 160 11.39 -2.60 5.02
N LEU A 161 10.72 -3.68 5.42
CA LEU A 161 10.11 -4.67 4.55
C LEU A 161 8.59 -4.72 4.78
N LYS A 162 7.93 -3.59 5.01
CA LYS A 162 6.49 -3.60 5.23
C LYS A 162 5.76 -4.04 3.98
N ASN A 163 4.79 -4.94 4.13
CA ASN A 163 3.95 -5.41 3.03
C ASN A 163 4.73 -5.95 1.81
N VAL A 164 5.93 -6.49 2.02
CA VAL A 164 6.75 -7.07 0.93
C VAL A 164 6.27 -8.49 0.63
N PHE A 165 6.19 -8.83 -0.66
CA PHE A 165 5.80 -10.16 -1.09
C PHE A 165 7.03 -11.04 -1.28
N PHE A 166 7.22 -12.03 -0.42
CA PHE A 166 8.24 -13.08 -0.50
C PHE A 166 7.65 -14.44 -0.88
N SER A 167 6.47 -14.47 -1.51
CA SER A 167 5.76 -15.72 -1.79
C SER A 167 6.63 -16.65 -2.63
N ARG A 168 6.86 -17.88 -2.14
CA ARG A 168 7.69 -18.91 -2.78
C ARG A 168 9.15 -18.46 -3.04
N ALA A 169 9.63 -17.40 -2.40
CA ALA A 169 11.03 -17.01 -2.48
C ALA A 169 11.93 -18.02 -1.75
N ASN A 170 13.16 -18.18 -2.23
CA ASN A 170 14.20 -18.87 -1.49
C ASN A 170 14.94 -17.86 -0.61
N LEU A 171 14.75 -17.94 0.71
CA LEU A 171 15.37 -17.06 1.70
C LEU A 171 16.28 -17.83 2.64
N HIS A 172 16.68 -19.06 2.30
CA HIS A 172 17.53 -19.89 3.14
C HIS A 172 18.74 -19.12 3.68
N CYS A 173 18.97 -19.17 4.99
CA CYS A 173 20.05 -18.47 5.68
C CYS A 173 20.09 -16.93 5.48
N ALA A 174 18.99 -16.32 5.01
CA ALA A 174 18.87 -14.86 4.95
C ALA A 174 18.77 -14.26 6.37
N LYS A 175 19.26 -13.02 6.50
CA LYS A 175 19.28 -12.30 7.77
C LYS A 175 18.23 -11.20 7.78
N PHE A 176 17.42 -11.18 8.82
CA PHE A 176 16.29 -10.30 9.06
C PHE A 176 16.35 -9.71 10.48
N ARG A 177 17.55 -9.58 11.04
CA ARG A 177 17.72 -9.04 12.39
C ARG A 177 17.17 -7.62 12.45
N ASP A 178 16.32 -7.36 13.45
CA ASP A 178 15.70 -6.05 13.69
C ASP A 178 15.03 -5.44 12.44
N VAL A 179 14.52 -6.28 11.54
CA VAL A 179 13.79 -5.84 10.34
C VAL A 179 12.37 -5.40 10.73
N ASP A 180 11.81 -4.44 9.99
CA ASP A 180 10.38 -4.14 10.05
C ASP A 180 9.65 -4.78 8.88
N ALA A 181 9.17 -6.01 9.07
CA ALA A 181 8.47 -6.83 8.08
C ALA A 181 6.97 -6.96 8.39
N GLU A 182 6.36 -5.94 9.01
CA GLU A 182 4.91 -5.89 9.25
C GLU A 182 4.12 -6.14 7.96
N GLY A 183 3.12 -7.02 8.04
CA GLY A 183 2.24 -7.35 6.90
C GLY A 183 2.92 -8.06 5.72
N SER A 184 4.20 -8.40 5.81
CA SER A 184 4.90 -9.12 4.74
C SER A 184 4.33 -10.52 4.47
N ILE A 185 4.46 -10.97 3.23
CA ILE A 185 3.82 -12.19 2.73
C ILE A 185 4.87 -13.24 2.36
N PHE A 186 5.05 -14.25 3.22
CA PHE A 186 6.01 -15.35 3.07
C PHE A 186 5.35 -16.69 2.67
N HIS A 187 4.15 -16.67 2.07
CA HIS A 187 3.44 -17.89 1.66
C HIS A 187 4.34 -18.88 0.92
N ASN A 188 4.45 -20.10 1.43
CA ASN A 188 5.27 -21.18 0.86
C ASN A 188 6.74 -20.79 0.58
N ALA A 189 7.29 -19.79 1.29
CA ALA A 189 8.68 -19.40 1.17
C ALA A 189 9.61 -20.38 1.90
N THR A 190 10.86 -20.48 1.45
CA THR A 190 11.91 -21.24 2.15
C THR A 190 12.66 -20.31 3.09
N LEU A 191 12.38 -20.41 4.39
CA LEU A 191 12.93 -19.57 5.47
C LEU A 191 13.84 -20.39 6.42
N ARG A 192 14.42 -21.48 5.91
CA ARG A 192 15.24 -22.39 6.71
C ARG A 192 16.47 -21.66 7.22
N GLU A 193 16.74 -21.79 8.52
CA GLU A 193 17.94 -21.24 9.17
C GLU A 193 18.07 -19.71 9.02
N CYS A 194 16.96 -19.00 8.79
CA CYS A 194 16.94 -17.52 8.79
C CYS A 194 17.16 -16.93 10.19
N GLU A 195 17.71 -15.73 10.25
CA GLU A 195 17.87 -14.94 11.49
C GLU A 195 16.83 -13.82 11.58
N PHE A 196 15.76 -13.99 12.35
CA PHE A 196 14.70 -13.01 12.63
C PHE A 196 14.77 -12.42 14.05
N THR A 197 15.94 -12.47 14.71
CA THR A 197 16.05 -11.95 16.09
C THR A 197 15.65 -10.48 16.16
N GLY A 198 14.72 -10.14 17.06
CA GLY A 198 14.21 -8.78 17.24
C GLY A 198 13.33 -8.25 16.09
N ALA A 199 13.02 -9.07 15.08
CA ALA A 199 12.22 -8.64 13.93
C ALA A 199 10.78 -8.28 14.32
N ASN A 200 10.23 -7.24 13.69
CA ASN A 200 8.80 -7.00 13.66
C ASN A 200 8.19 -7.73 12.46
N LEU A 201 7.35 -8.72 12.70
CA LEU A 201 6.62 -9.48 11.68
C LEU A 201 5.12 -9.40 11.91
N ARG A 202 4.62 -8.42 12.68
CA ARG A 202 3.20 -8.30 13.02
C ARG A 202 2.30 -8.48 11.79
N GLY A 203 1.31 -9.37 11.90
CA GLY A 203 0.36 -9.66 10.83
C GLY A 203 0.94 -10.34 9.59
N ALA A 204 2.20 -10.76 9.59
CA ALA A 204 2.81 -11.41 8.43
C ALA A 204 2.13 -12.76 8.09
N LEU A 205 2.12 -13.09 6.81
CA LEU A 205 1.49 -14.31 6.29
C LEU A 205 2.54 -15.35 5.92
N LEU A 206 2.74 -16.34 6.78
CA LEU A 206 3.73 -17.41 6.67
C LEU A 206 3.10 -18.80 6.45
N ALA A 207 1.85 -18.87 5.99
CA ALA A 207 1.18 -20.14 5.76
C ALA A 207 1.95 -21.01 4.72
N GLY A 208 2.17 -22.27 5.09
CA GLY A 208 2.97 -23.24 4.33
C GLY A 208 4.47 -22.93 4.24
N ALA A 209 4.97 -21.87 4.88
CA ALA A 209 6.39 -21.53 4.84
C ALA A 209 7.26 -22.55 5.59
N ASN A 210 8.51 -22.68 5.17
CA ASN A 210 9.48 -23.58 5.81
C ASN A 210 10.47 -22.79 6.68
N LEU A 211 10.17 -22.67 7.98
CA LEU A 211 10.99 -22.01 9.00
C LEU A 211 11.82 -23.01 9.83
N GLN A 212 12.17 -24.18 9.28
CA GLN A 212 12.95 -25.17 10.02
C GLN A 212 14.28 -24.56 10.50
N SER A 213 14.55 -24.70 11.80
CA SER A 213 15.72 -24.16 12.48
C SER A 213 15.89 -22.63 12.38
N ALA A 214 14.85 -21.89 12.00
CA ALA A 214 14.90 -20.43 11.97
C ALA A 214 15.00 -19.84 13.39
N ASN A 215 15.73 -18.74 13.52
CA ASN A 215 15.88 -18.03 14.77
C ASN A 215 14.93 -16.83 14.86
N LEU A 216 13.80 -16.99 15.53
CA LEU A 216 12.78 -15.98 15.80
C LEU A 216 12.79 -15.52 17.27
N GLN A 217 13.92 -15.65 17.96
CA GLN A 217 14.05 -15.22 19.34
C GLN A 217 13.73 -13.71 19.47
N ASP A 218 12.97 -13.34 20.49
CA ASP A 218 12.57 -11.96 20.80
C ASP A 218 11.79 -11.26 19.65
N ALA A 219 11.30 -11.99 18.65
CA ALA A 219 10.54 -11.42 17.53
C ALA A 219 9.09 -11.07 17.90
N CYS A 220 8.53 -10.03 17.27
CA CYS A 220 7.12 -9.69 17.34
C CYS A 220 6.35 -10.43 16.23
N LEU A 221 5.56 -11.44 16.60
CA LEU A 221 4.80 -12.32 15.70
C LEU A 221 3.28 -12.19 15.91
N ILE A 222 2.84 -11.03 16.43
CA ILE A 222 1.45 -10.81 16.82
C ILE A 222 0.55 -10.88 15.59
N GLY A 223 -0.49 -11.71 15.65
CA GLY A 223 -1.46 -11.88 14.55
C GLY A 223 -0.88 -12.54 13.29
N CYS A 224 0.32 -13.15 13.35
CA CYS A 224 0.89 -13.87 12.20
C CYS A 224 0.08 -15.12 11.84
N SER A 225 0.05 -15.47 10.55
CA SER A 225 -0.48 -16.76 10.08
C SER A 225 0.64 -17.74 9.76
N PHE A 226 0.75 -18.80 10.54
CA PHE A 226 1.66 -19.94 10.37
C PHE A 226 0.91 -21.22 9.97
N CYS A 227 -0.30 -21.13 9.41
CA CYS A 227 -1.12 -22.30 9.06
C CYS A 227 -0.32 -23.31 8.22
N GLY A 228 -0.19 -24.54 8.72
CA GLY A 228 0.57 -25.61 8.06
C GLY A 228 2.08 -25.33 7.86
N ALA A 229 2.64 -24.31 8.50
CA ALA A 229 4.06 -23.98 8.37
C ALA A 229 4.95 -25.03 9.07
N ASN A 230 6.17 -25.20 8.58
CA ASN A 230 7.18 -26.07 9.19
C ASN A 230 8.13 -25.25 10.06
N LEU A 231 7.96 -25.30 11.38
CA LEU A 231 8.78 -24.63 12.40
C LEU A 231 9.61 -25.64 13.21
N ARG A 232 9.91 -26.81 12.65
CA ARG A 232 10.73 -27.83 13.32
C ARG A 232 12.04 -27.23 13.83
N SER A 233 12.34 -27.46 15.10
CA SER A 233 13.55 -26.96 15.76
C SER A 233 13.74 -25.43 15.70
N ALA A 234 12.69 -24.65 15.40
CA ALA A 234 12.77 -23.19 15.40
C ALA A 234 13.03 -22.64 16.82
N HIS A 235 13.74 -21.53 16.91
CA HIS A 235 14.00 -20.81 18.15
C HIS A 235 12.98 -19.67 18.30
N LEU A 236 12.07 -19.77 19.26
CA LEU A 236 10.96 -18.83 19.52
C LEU A 236 11.01 -18.29 20.96
N GLN A 237 12.19 -18.33 21.60
CA GLN A 237 12.35 -17.88 22.98
C GLN A 237 11.92 -16.42 23.11
N ASN A 238 11.06 -16.15 24.10
CA ASN A 238 10.45 -14.84 24.37
C ASN A 238 9.72 -14.18 23.18
N ALA A 239 9.46 -14.88 22.08
CA ALA A 239 8.72 -14.32 20.96
C ALA A 239 7.26 -14.00 21.36
N ASP A 240 6.69 -12.96 20.75
CA ASP A 240 5.31 -12.56 20.98
C ASP A 240 4.40 -13.14 19.90
N LEU A 241 3.76 -14.27 20.18
CA LEU A 241 2.83 -14.98 19.29
C LEU A 241 1.37 -14.71 19.67
N THR A 242 1.09 -13.57 20.32
CA THR A 242 -0.28 -13.18 20.68
C THR A 242 -1.18 -13.14 19.43
N ASP A 243 -2.38 -13.74 19.51
CA ASP A 243 -3.34 -13.87 18.41
C ASP A 243 -2.80 -14.58 17.13
N ALA A 244 -1.65 -15.26 17.20
CA ALA A 244 -1.08 -15.94 16.04
C ALA A 244 -1.85 -17.22 15.68
N ASN A 245 -2.00 -17.50 14.38
CA ASN A 245 -2.63 -18.72 13.88
C ASN A 245 -1.59 -19.78 13.48
N LEU A 246 -1.39 -20.79 14.31
CA LEU A 246 -0.49 -21.92 14.10
C LEU A 246 -1.24 -23.24 13.82
N GLU A 247 -2.47 -23.16 13.29
CA GLU A 247 -3.27 -24.35 12.98
C GLU A 247 -2.53 -25.31 12.04
N GLY A 248 -2.42 -26.57 12.45
CA GLY A 248 -1.71 -27.61 11.71
C GLY A 248 -0.21 -27.38 11.53
N ALA A 249 0.37 -26.35 12.17
CA ALA A 249 1.80 -26.07 12.07
C ALA A 249 2.63 -27.14 12.75
N ASN A 250 3.86 -27.33 12.27
CA ASN A 250 4.78 -28.30 12.83
C ASN A 250 5.89 -27.63 13.65
N LEU A 251 5.75 -27.68 14.97
CA LEU A 251 6.69 -27.14 15.95
C LEU A 251 7.49 -28.25 16.67
N GLU A 252 7.67 -29.42 16.05
CA GLU A 252 8.41 -30.52 16.66
C GLU A 252 9.83 -30.07 17.05
N GLY A 253 10.17 -30.23 18.34
CA GLY A 253 11.45 -29.80 18.89
C GLY A 253 11.69 -28.29 18.95
N ALA A 254 10.70 -27.45 18.63
CA ALA A 254 10.84 -26.00 18.70
C ALA A 254 11.05 -25.51 20.15
N ASN A 255 11.78 -24.42 20.33
CA ASN A 255 12.02 -23.83 21.64
C ASN A 255 11.14 -22.59 21.85
N LEU A 256 10.07 -22.74 22.62
CA LEU A 256 9.12 -21.67 22.94
C LEU A 256 9.27 -21.16 24.38
N LYS A 257 10.43 -21.37 25.03
CA LYS A 257 10.65 -20.93 26.41
C LYS A 257 10.32 -19.44 26.56
N GLY A 258 9.37 -19.12 27.45
CA GLY A 258 8.95 -17.75 27.72
C GLY A 258 8.18 -17.05 26.61
N ALA A 259 7.82 -17.74 25.51
CA ALA A 259 7.00 -17.17 24.45
C ALA A 259 5.60 -16.78 24.98
N LYS A 260 5.05 -15.69 24.45
CA LYS A 260 3.67 -15.27 24.74
C LYS A 260 2.74 -15.88 23.70
N LEU A 261 1.73 -16.62 24.14
CA LEU A 261 0.78 -17.35 23.29
C LEU A 261 -0.68 -16.97 23.56
N SER A 262 -0.95 -15.80 24.17
CA SER A 262 -2.32 -15.39 24.47
C SER A 262 -3.18 -15.44 23.19
N ASN A 263 -4.33 -16.12 23.24
CA ASN A 263 -5.23 -16.35 22.10
C ASN A 263 -4.62 -17.08 20.88
N ALA A 264 -3.43 -17.65 20.98
CA ALA A 264 -2.82 -18.34 19.85
C ALA A 264 -3.62 -19.60 19.46
N ASN A 265 -3.85 -19.79 18.16
CA ASN A 265 -4.50 -20.99 17.63
C ASN A 265 -3.46 -22.07 17.34
N LEU A 266 -3.40 -23.11 18.17
CA LEU A 266 -2.52 -24.27 18.02
C LEU A 266 -3.31 -25.55 17.69
N LYS A 267 -4.53 -25.43 17.14
CA LYS A 267 -5.35 -26.58 16.74
C LYS A 267 -4.59 -27.49 15.78
N SER A 268 -4.60 -28.79 16.06
CA SER A 268 -3.89 -29.81 15.29
C SER A 268 -2.38 -29.58 15.11
N ALA A 269 -1.76 -28.65 15.85
CA ALA A 269 -0.34 -28.38 15.75
C ALA A 269 0.49 -29.55 16.32
N ASN A 270 1.67 -29.79 15.74
CA ASN A 270 2.62 -30.76 16.26
C ASN A 270 3.62 -30.07 17.19
N LEU A 271 3.46 -30.21 18.50
CA LEU A 271 4.35 -29.69 19.55
C LEU A 271 5.18 -30.82 20.20
N GLN A 272 5.33 -31.97 19.53
CA GLN A 272 6.11 -33.08 20.08
C GLN A 272 7.54 -32.62 20.38
N ARG A 273 8.05 -32.97 21.56
CA ARG A 273 9.39 -32.58 22.04
C ARG A 273 9.64 -31.06 22.10
N ALA A 274 8.61 -30.22 21.98
CA ALA A 274 8.75 -28.76 22.08
C ALA A 274 9.12 -28.34 23.51
N TYR A 275 9.90 -27.28 23.65
CA TYR A 275 10.27 -26.71 24.95
C TYR A 275 9.31 -25.58 25.30
N LEU A 276 8.33 -25.86 26.15
CA LEU A 276 7.25 -24.95 26.56
C LEU A 276 7.41 -24.49 28.02
N ARG A 277 8.65 -24.41 28.51
CA ARG A 277 8.92 -24.01 29.90
C ARG A 277 8.50 -22.56 30.14
N HIS A 278 7.81 -22.33 31.26
CA HIS A 278 7.34 -21.00 31.68
C HIS A 278 6.42 -20.30 30.66
N VAL A 279 5.68 -21.08 29.87
CA VAL A 279 4.70 -20.58 28.90
C VAL A 279 3.30 -20.53 29.53
N ASN A 280 2.53 -19.49 29.24
CA ASN A 280 1.11 -19.41 29.59
C ASN A 280 0.26 -19.95 28.43
N LEU A 281 -0.51 -21.01 28.71
CA LEU A 281 -1.37 -21.72 27.76
C LEU A 281 -2.88 -21.54 28.06
N ARG A 282 -3.27 -20.74 29.06
CA ARG A 282 -4.68 -20.60 29.49
C ARG A 282 -5.65 -20.24 28.36
N ASP A 283 -5.23 -19.32 27.51
CA ASP A 283 -6.05 -18.77 26.43
C ASP A 283 -5.66 -19.33 25.05
N THR A 284 -4.98 -20.48 25.01
CA THR A 284 -4.57 -21.12 23.75
C THR A 284 -5.58 -22.15 23.26
N HIS A 285 -5.80 -22.21 21.95
CA HIS A 285 -6.61 -23.27 21.33
C HIS A 285 -5.73 -24.48 21.01
N LEU A 286 -5.87 -25.58 21.74
CA LEU A 286 -5.00 -26.77 21.65
C LEU A 286 -5.74 -28.02 21.14
N GLU A 287 -6.93 -27.89 20.57
CA GLU A 287 -7.74 -29.02 20.14
C GLU A 287 -6.99 -29.85 19.07
N GLY A 288 -6.73 -31.11 19.36
CA GLY A 288 -5.97 -32.01 18.48
C GLY A 288 -4.46 -31.77 18.43
N ALA A 289 -3.91 -30.84 19.24
CA ALA A 289 -2.47 -30.60 19.29
C ALA A 289 -1.72 -31.82 19.88
N LYS A 290 -0.56 -32.16 19.30
CA LYS A 290 0.28 -33.28 19.75
C LYS A 290 1.38 -32.77 20.68
N LEU A 291 1.41 -33.23 21.92
CA LEU A 291 2.33 -32.75 22.96
C LEU A 291 3.29 -33.85 23.46
N ASP A 292 3.41 -34.98 22.76
CA ASP A 292 4.23 -36.10 23.23
C ASP A 292 5.69 -35.68 23.43
N GLY A 293 6.20 -35.87 24.65
CA GLY A 293 7.56 -35.49 25.02
C GLY A 293 7.81 -33.98 25.14
N ALA A 294 6.78 -33.14 25.04
CA ALA A 294 6.92 -31.70 25.25
C ALA A 294 7.33 -31.39 26.71
N ASN A 295 8.25 -30.43 26.88
CA ASN A 295 8.70 -29.99 28.18
C ASN A 295 7.81 -28.84 28.70
N LEU A 296 6.85 -29.19 29.57
CA LEU A 296 5.87 -28.26 30.15
C LEU A 296 6.27 -27.75 31.55
N LEU A 297 7.52 -27.89 31.96
CA LEU A 297 7.92 -27.51 33.32
C LEU A 297 7.69 -26.01 33.56
N GLY A 298 6.83 -25.70 34.53
CA GLY A 298 6.45 -24.33 34.88
C GLY A 298 5.48 -23.67 33.88
N ALA A 299 4.95 -24.42 32.91
CA ALA A 299 3.84 -23.94 32.09
C ALA A 299 2.57 -23.84 32.94
N ILE A 300 1.75 -22.84 32.66
CA ILE A 300 0.43 -22.68 33.28
C ILE A 300 -0.65 -22.90 32.22
N ARG A 301 -1.70 -23.61 32.58
CA ARG A 301 -2.89 -23.85 31.76
C ARG A 301 -4.13 -23.42 32.52
#